data_AF-A0A349EDN6-F1
#
_entry.id   AF-A0A349EDN6-F1
#
_cell.length_a   1.000
_cell.length_b   1.000
_cell.length_c   1.000
_cell.angle_alpha   90.00
_cell.angle_beta   90.00
_cell.angle_gamma   90.00
#
_symmetry.space_group_name_H-M   'P 1'
#
loop_
_entity.id
_entity.type
_entity.pdbx_description
1 polymer ?
#
loop_
_entity_poly.entity_id
_entity_poly.type
_entity_poly.pdbx_seq_one_letter_code
_entity_poly.pdbx_strand_id
1 'polypeptide(L)'
;QVESTFVVDLLTGLGLIDPALADQAVRYMQAWPNTYPPDGILIPAALDLVKKPDIRQLAAFEHLRDACLIPLRQRIAEPLEPPRDWTRPSTVSCKCAHCAELSRFLADPNRKVWDFRSPQANRNHVSESIRRNQCDLDCETSTKGRPYGLVCTKNQASYERRVAQRKKDLKEEAQFK
;
A
#
# COMPACT_ATOMS: atom_id res chain seq x y z
N GLN A 1 -6.23 -16.76 11.44
CA GLN A 1 -5.64 -16.25 10.19
C GLN A 1 -4.34 -17.00 9.99
N VAL A 2 -3.94 -17.31 8.76
CA VAL A 2 -2.63 -17.96 8.54
C VAL A 2 -1.54 -16.97 8.90
N GLU A 3 -0.48 -17.42 9.56
CA GLU A 3 0.69 -16.61 9.93
C GLU A 3 1.92 -17.05 9.13
N SER A 4 2.93 -16.20 9.02
CA SER A 4 4.17 -16.52 8.31
C SER A 4 4.93 -17.69 8.96
N THR A 5 4.87 -17.82 10.29
CA THR A 5 5.47 -18.91 11.07
C THR A 5 4.94 -20.27 10.64
N PHE A 6 3.64 -20.39 10.36
CA PHE A 6 3.05 -21.62 9.83
C PHE A 6 3.68 -22.05 8.51
N VAL A 7 3.93 -21.10 7.60
CA VAL A 7 4.58 -21.39 6.31
C VAL A 7 6.03 -21.83 6.52
N VAL A 8 6.74 -21.20 7.46
CA VAL A 8 8.11 -21.57 7.84
C VAL A 8 8.16 -23.02 8.36
N ASP A 9 7.29 -23.36 9.30
CA ASP A 9 7.25 -24.69 9.92
C ASP A 9 6.85 -25.76 8.91
N LEU A 10 5.84 -25.48 8.08
CA LEU A 10 5.36 -26.40 7.06
C LEU A 10 6.46 -26.71 6.03
N LEU A 11 7.12 -25.69 5.47
CA LEU A 11 8.16 -25.90 4.46
C LEU A 11 9.42 -26.54 5.06
N THR A 12 9.73 -26.23 6.32
CA THR A 12 10.83 -26.91 7.03
C THR A 12 10.52 -28.39 7.22
N GLY A 13 9.31 -28.73 7.68
CA GLY A 13 8.90 -30.13 7.88
C GLY A 13 8.81 -30.91 6.58
N LEU A 14 8.15 -30.36 5.56
CA LEU A 14 8.04 -31.01 4.25
C LEU A 14 9.40 -31.18 3.58
N GLY A 15 10.28 -30.19 3.68
CA GLY A 15 11.63 -30.27 3.10
C GLY A 15 12.47 -31.42 3.65
N LEU A 16 12.25 -31.80 4.92
CA LEU A 16 12.90 -32.95 5.56
C LEU A 16 12.31 -34.30 5.14
N ILE A 17 11.04 -34.33 4.75
CA ILE A 17 10.31 -35.56 4.40
C ILE A 17 10.42 -35.84 2.90
N ASP A 18 10.01 -34.87 2.08
CA ASP A 18 9.99 -34.95 0.63
C ASP A 18 10.07 -33.53 0.03
N PRO A 19 11.21 -33.16 -0.58
CA PRO A 19 11.38 -31.87 -1.24
C PRO A 19 10.32 -31.57 -2.31
N ALA A 20 9.75 -32.58 -2.96
CA ALA A 20 8.71 -32.39 -3.97
C ALA A 20 7.37 -31.96 -3.34
N LEU A 21 7.05 -32.46 -2.13
CA LEU A 21 5.86 -32.01 -1.38
C LEU A 21 6.01 -30.56 -0.91
N ALA A 22 7.21 -30.17 -0.49
CA ALA A 22 7.49 -28.77 -0.17
C ALA A 22 7.27 -27.86 -1.40
N ASP A 23 7.70 -28.31 -2.59
CA ASP A 23 7.50 -27.57 -3.84
C ASP A 23 6.02 -27.41 -4.18
N GLN A 24 5.26 -28.51 -4.08
CA GLN A 24 3.83 -28.51 -4.33
C GLN A 24 3.07 -27.60 -3.35
N ALA A 25 3.48 -27.56 -2.08
CA ALA A 25 2.91 -26.65 -1.08
C ALA A 25 3.13 -25.18 -1.47
N VAL A 26 4.33 -24.82 -1.94
CA VAL A 26 4.63 -23.46 -2.41
C VAL A 26 3.74 -23.09 -3.60
N ARG A 27 3.62 -23.96 -4.61
CA ARG A 27 2.73 -23.73 -5.77
C ARG A 27 1.27 -23.55 -5.35
N TYR A 28 0.81 -24.34 -4.39
CA TYR A 28 -0.53 -24.17 -3.84
C TYR A 28 -0.69 -22.79 -3.20
N MET A 29 0.21 -22.39 -2.29
CA MET A 29 0.11 -21.07 -1.64
C MET A 29 0.06 -19.91 -2.63
N GLN A 30 0.85 -19.98 -3.71
CA GLN A 30 0.86 -18.99 -4.79
C GLN A 30 -0.48 -18.88 -5.52
N ALA A 31 -1.22 -19.99 -5.67
CA ALA A 31 -2.53 -20.00 -6.31
C ALA A 31 -3.64 -19.37 -5.45
N TRP A 32 -3.39 -19.11 -4.16
CA TRP A 32 -4.39 -18.61 -3.20
C TRP A 32 -3.92 -17.33 -2.48
N PRO A 33 -3.72 -16.20 -3.20
CA PRO A 33 -3.14 -14.97 -2.64
C PRO A 33 -4.01 -14.28 -1.58
N ASN A 34 -5.32 -14.55 -1.54
CA ASN A 34 -6.19 -14.04 -0.46
C ASN A 34 -5.96 -14.77 0.87
N THR A 35 -5.57 -16.04 0.82
CA THR A 35 -5.26 -16.85 1.99
C THR A 35 -3.79 -16.66 2.40
N TYR A 36 -2.91 -16.55 1.40
CA TYR A 36 -1.46 -16.37 1.57
C TYR A 36 -1.01 -15.05 0.92
N PRO A 37 -1.37 -13.88 1.49
CA PRO A 37 -0.97 -12.60 0.93
C PRO A 37 0.56 -12.45 0.93
N PRO A 38 1.16 -12.00 -0.20
CA PRO A 38 2.61 -11.86 -0.31
C PRO A 38 3.24 -11.02 0.81
N ASP A 39 2.73 -9.81 1.03
CA ASP A 39 3.30 -8.83 1.97
C ASP A 39 3.09 -9.19 3.45
N GLY A 40 2.07 -9.99 3.74
CA GLY A 40 1.67 -10.35 5.10
C GLY A 40 2.17 -11.71 5.56
N ILE A 41 2.39 -12.65 4.63
CA ILE A 41 2.69 -14.05 4.95
C ILE A 41 3.92 -14.55 4.19
N LEU A 42 3.88 -14.54 2.86
CA LEU A 42 4.90 -15.23 2.06
C LEU A 42 6.27 -14.56 2.11
N ILE A 43 6.33 -13.23 1.99
CA ILE A 43 7.59 -12.47 2.07
C ILE A 43 8.21 -12.63 3.47
N PRO A 44 7.50 -12.38 4.60
CA PRO A 44 8.06 -12.63 5.93
C PRO A 44 8.54 -14.08 6.12
N ALA A 45 7.76 -15.08 5.66
CA ALA A 45 8.17 -16.48 5.76
C ALA A 45 9.45 -16.77 4.95
N ALA A 46 9.52 -16.27 3.71
CA ALA A 46 10.70 -16.44 2.87
C ALA A 46 11.95 -15.75 3.46
N LEU A 47 11.79 -14.58 4.09
CA LEU A 47 12.86 -13.87 4.80
C LEU A 47 13.37 -14.63 6.05
N ASP A 48 12.53 -15.43 6.69
CA ASP A 48 12.98 -16.30 7.78
C ASP A 48 13.61 -17.59 7.25
N LEU A 49 13.08 -18.16 6.18
CA LEU A 49 13.63 -19.35 5.54
C LEU A 49 14.99 -19.11 4.89
N VAL A 50 15.27 -17.90 4.39
CA VAL A 50 16.60 -17.58 3.81
C VAL A 50 17.73 -17.73 4.82
N LYS A 51 17.42 -17.61 6.12
CA LYS A 51 18.37 -17.78 7.24
C LYS A 51 18.68 -19.25 7.54
N LYS A 52 17.97 -20.21 6.92
CA LYS A 52 18.13 -21.65 7.10
C LYS A 52 18.82 -22.27 5.87
N PRO A 53 20.13 -22.62 5.95
CA PRO A 53 20.91 -23.07 4.78
C PRO A 53 20.36 -24.33 4.11
N ASP A 54 19.80 -25.26 4.88
CA ASP A 54 19.26 -26.52 4.36
C ASP A 54 18.03 -26.29 3.49
N ILE A 55 17.16 -25.35 3.90
CA ILE A 55 15.95 -25.01 3.14
C ILE A 55 16.28 -24.16 1.91
N ARG A 56 17.30 -23.29 2.00
CA ARG A 56 17.72 -22.43 0.88
C ARG A 56 18.13 -23.22 -0.37
N GLN A 57 18.56 -24.47 -0.19
CA GLN A 57 18.97 -25.36 -1.29
C GLN A 57 17.80 -26.12 -1.94
N LEU A 58 16.59 -26.03 -1.38
CA LEU A 58 15.41 -26.72 -1.92
C LEU A 58 14.81 -25.92 -3.09
N ALA A 59 14.39 -26.63 -4.14
CA ALA A 59 13.64 -26.04 -5.26
C ALA A 59 12.37 -25.29 -4.79
N ALA A 60 11.73 -25.79 -3.73
CA ALA A 60 10.59 -25.13 -3.10
C ALA A 60 10.93 -23.70 -2.63
N PHE A 61 12.11 -23.50 -2.05
CA PHE A 61 12.55 -22.17 -1.64
C PHE A 61 12.85 -21.27 -2.83
N GLU A 62 13.45 -21.80 -3.90
CA GLU A 62 13.68 -21.04 -5.13
C GLU A 62 12.36 -20.53 -5.74
N HIS A 63 11.35 -21.39 -5.87
CA HIS A 63 10.04 -20.97 -6.35
C HIS A 63 9.33 -19.99 -5.42
N LEU A 64 9.47 -20.16 -4.09
CA LEU A 64 8.91 -19.21 -3.12
C LEU A 64 9.59 -17.84 -3.24
N ARG A 65 10.93 -17.83 -3.31
CA ARG A 65 11.73 -16.62 -3.49
C ARG A 65 11.33 -15.90 -4.77
N ASP A 66 11.24 -16.60 -5.89
CA ASP A 66 10.91 -16.00 -7.17
C ASP A 66 9.49 -15.42 -7.16
N ALA A 67 8.53 -16.12 -6.55
CA ALA A 67 7.18 -15.61 -6.35
C ALA A 67 7.11 -14.37 -5.43
N CYS A 68 8.04 -14.25 -4.46
CA CYS A 68 8.16 -13.04 -3.64
C CYS A 68 8.85 -11.89 -4.40
N LEU A 69 9.87 -12.19 -5.22
CA LEU A 69 10.65 -11.20 -5.95
C LEU A 69 9.86 -10.54 -7.09
N ILE A 70 8.94 -11.26 -7.74
CA ILE A 70 8.10 -10.72 -8.82
C ILE A 70 7.33 -9.46 -8.37
N PRO A 71 6.45 -9.51 -7.36
CA PRO A 71 5.68 -8.34 -6.94
C PRO A 71 6.57 -7.24 -6.34
N LEU A 72 7.64 -7.60 -5.62
CA LEU A 72 8.61 -6.62 -5.09
C LEU A 72 9.25 -5.81 -6.22
N ARG A 73 9.78 -6.48 -7.24
CA ARG A 73 10.43 -5.84 -8.38
C ARG A 73 9.46 -5.00 -9.21
N GLN A 74 8.22 -5.47 -9.38
CA GLN A 74 7.17 -4.69 -10.04
C GLN A 74 6.94 -3.35 -9.32
N ARG A 75 6.77 -3.37 -7.99
CA ARG A 75 6.57 -2.15 -7.19
C ARG A 75 7.80 -1.23 -7.14
N ILE A 76 8.99 -1.82 -7.11
CA ILE A 76 10.26 -1.07 -7.16
C ILE A 76 10.40 -0.35 -8.50
N ALA A 77 10.03 -1.00 -9.61
CA ALA A 77 10.15 -0.46 -10.96
C ALA A 77 9.14 0.66 -11.29
N GLU A 78 8.05 0.79 -10.53
CA GLU A 78 7.10 1.89 -10.77
C GLU A 78 7.78 3.27 -10.65
N PRO A 79 7.40 4.28 -11.44
CA PRO A 79 7.90 5.64 -11.23
C PRO A 79 7.51 6.20 -9.86
N LEU A 80 8.48 6.82 -9.18
CA LEU A 80 8.32 7.50 -7.89
C LEU A 80 8.99 8.87 -7.96
N GLU A 81 8.29 9.80 -8.60
CA GLU A 81 8.69 11.20 -8.59
C GLU A 81 7.89 11.95 -7.52
N PRO A 82 8.52 12.88 -6.78
CA PRO A 82 7.78 13.78 -5.92
C PRO A 82 6.82 14.64 -6.76
N PRO A 83 5.65 15.03 -6.22
CA PRO A 83 4.78 16.00 -6.88
C PRO A 83 5.55 17.29 -7.18
N ARG A 84 5.50 17.77 -8.42
CA ARG A 84 6.26 18.95 -8.88
C ARG A 84 5.70 20.27 -8.33
N ASP A 85 4.41 20.27 -8.01
CA ASP A 85 3.65 21.43 -7.56
C ASP A 85 2.54 21.01 -6.56
N TRP A 86 1.59 21.90 -6.29
CA TRP A 86 0.44 21.58 -5.44
C TRP A 86 -0.70 20.88 -6.19
N THR A 87 -0.54 20.41 -7.43
CA THR A 87 -1.58 19.57 -8.05
C THR A 87 -1.68 18.24 -7.34
N ARG A 88 -2.91 17.75 -7.15
CA ARG A 88 -3.18 16.42 -6.60
C ARG A 88 -4.19 15.71 -7.48
N PRO A 89 -4.02 14.40 -7.74
CA PRO A 89 -4.98 13.65 -8.51
C PRO A 89 -6.34 13.67 -7.81
N SER A 90 -7.40 14.05 -8.53
CA SER A 90 -8.76 13.94 -8.03
C SER A 90 -9.35 12.61 -8.47
N THR A 91 -9.54 11.70 -7.51
CA THR A 91 -10.24 10.43 -7.70
C THR A 91 -11.70 10.51 -7.22
N VAL A 92 -12.18 11.71 -6.90
CA VAL A 92 -13.52 11.94 -6.34
C VAL A 92 -14.59 11.58 -7.36
N SER A 93 -15.34 10.52 -7.10
CA SER A 93 -16.41 10.02 -7.99
C SER A 93 -17.72 10.80 -7.91
N CYS A 94 -17.95 11.55 -6.83
CA CYS A 94 -19.15 12.35 -6.65
C CYS A 94 -19.16 13.58 -7.57
N LYS A 95 -20.28 13.81 -8.28
CA LYS A 95 -20.44 14.91 -9.23
C LYS A 95 -21.18 16.13 -8.67
N CYS A 96 -21.43 16.18 -7.37
CA CYS A 96 -22.11 17.32 -6.75
C CYS A 96 -21.27 18.61 -6.87
N ALA A 97 -21.90 19.78 -6.76
CA ALA A 97 -21.22 21.07 -6.91
C ALA A 97 -20.01 21.24 -5.97
N HIS A 98 -20.10 20.73 -4.73
CA HIS A 98 -19.03 20.81 -3.74
C HIS A 98 -17.85 19.87 -4.07
N CYS A 99 -18.12 18.66 -4.55
CA CYS A 99 -17.08 17.73 -5.00
C CYS A 99 -16.41 18.19 -6.31
N ALA A 100 -17.16 18.89 -7.17
CA ALA A 100 -16.59 19.56 -8.34
C ALA A 100 -15.67 20.73 -7.93
N GLU A 101 -16.03 21.48 -6.89
CA GLU A 101 -15.15 22.51 -6.31
C GLU A 101 -13.89 21.91 -5.70
N LEU A 102 -14.03 20.83 -4.92
CA LEU A 102 -12.90 20.07 -4.39
C LEU A 102 -11.97 19.58 -5.52
N SER A 103 -12.53 19.04 -6.60
CA SER A 103 -11.74 18.57 -7.74
C SER A 103 -10.98 19.70 -8.44
N ARG A 104 -11.62 20.88 -8.59
CA ARG A 104 -10.96 22.09 -9.11
C ARG A 104 -9.83 22.55 -8.17
N PHE A 105 -10.06 22.53 -6.86
CA PHE A 105 -9.02 22.84 -5.89
C PHE A 105 -7.84 21.87 -5.99
N LEU A 106 -8.09 20.56 -6.07
CA LEU A 106 -7.04 19.53 -6.21
C LEU A 106 -6.20 19.74 -7.48
N ALA A 107 -6.84 20.11 -8.60
CA ALA A 107 -6.17 20.36 -9.88
C ALA A 107 -5.38 21.69 -9.94
N ASP A 108 -5.54 22.59 -8.97
CA ASP A 108 -4.84 23.89 -8.96
C ASP A 108 -3.37 23.74 -8.49
N PRO A 109 -2.36 24.06 -9.32
CA PRO A 109 -0.94 23.92 -8.97
C PRO A 109 -0.43 24.94 -7.94
N ASN A 110 -1.12 26.08 -7.80
CA ASN A 110 -0.67 27.20 -6.98
C ASN A 110 -1.40 27.27 -5.64
N ARG A 111 -2.60 26.67 -5.58
CA ARG A 111 -3.43 26.72 -4.38
C ARG A 111 -3.14 25.55 -3.44
N LYS A 112 -2.49 25.86 -2.32
CA LYS A 112 -2.19 24.90 -1.23
C LYS A 112 -3.35 24.68 -0.26
N VAL A 113 -4.12 25.72 0.04
CA VAL A 113 -5.18 25.72 1.07
C VAL A 113 -6.53 26.11 0.47
N TRP A 114 -7.59 25.43 0.91
CA TRP A 114 -8.98 25.70 0.56
C TRP A 114 -9.81 25.86 1.82
N ASP A 115 -10.37 27.05 2.03
CA ASP A 115 -11.39 27.31 3.06
C ASP A 115 -12.79 27.10 2.44
N PHE A 116 -13.42 25.97 2.77
CA PHE A 116 -14.76 25.62 2.31
C PHE A 116 -15.81 26.00 3.36
N ARG A 117 -16.45 27.16 3.17
CA ARG A 117 -17.52 27.67 4.04
C ARG A 117 -18.87 27.21 3.55
N SER A 118 -19.47 26.27 4.28
CA SER A 118 -20.77 25.67 3.93
C SER A 118 -21.44 25.10 5.17
N PRO A 119 -22.77 24.84 5.20
CA PRO A 119 -23.42 24.16 6.32
C PRO A 119 -22.80 22.79 6.66
N GLN A 120 -23.01 22.31 7.90
CA GLN A 120 -22.38 21.08 8.41
C GLN A 120 -22.60 19.86 7.51
N ALA A 121 -23.79 19.67 6.95
CA ALA A 121 -24.11 18.54 6.08
C ALA A 121 -23.17 18.48 4.86
N ASN A 122 -22.92 19.62 4.22
CA ASN A 122 -22.05 19.71 3.06
C ASN A 122 -20.57 19.54 3.46
N ARG A 123 -20.15 20.08 4.62
CA ARG A 123 -18.80 19.86 5.15
C ARG A 123 -18.55 18.39 5.44
N ASN A 124 -19.51 17.69 6.06
CA ASN A 124 -19.43 16.26 6.31
C ASN A 124 -19.32 15.47 5.00
N HIS A 125 -20.16 15.80 4.01
CA HIS A 125 -20.11 15.16 2.70
C HIS A 125 -18.75 15.30 2.01
N VAL A 126 -18.16 16.51 2.03
CA VAL A 126 -16.84 16.77 1.47
C VAL A 126 -15.76 16.01 2.23
N SER A 127 -15.75 16.07 3.57
CA SER A 127 -14.80 15.32 4.41
C SER A 127 -14.87 13.81 4.18
N GLU A 128 -16.07 13.25 4.08
CA GLU A 128 -16.27 11.83 3.76
C GLU A 128 -15.77 11.48 2.36
N SER A 129 -15.99 12.35 1.38
CA SER A 129 -15.51 12.17 0.02
C SER A 129 -13.98 12.19 -0.03
N ILE A 130 -13.32 13.09 0.70
CA ILE A 130 -11.87 13.16 0.84
C ILE A 130 -11.34 11.84 1.44
N ARG A 131 -11.94 11.39 2.54
CA ARG A 131 -11.53 10.14 3.23
C ARG A 131 -11.72 8.92 2.35
N ARG A 132 -12.88 8.76 1.71
CA ARG A 132 -13.22 7.60 0.88
C ARG A 132 -12.31 7.48 -0.34
N ASN A 133 -11.95 8.60 -0.95
CA ASN A 133 -11.10 8.63 -2.14
C ASN A 133 -9.61 8.76 -1.81
N GLN A 134 -9.24 8.75 -0.52
CA GLN A 134 -7.86 8.91 -0.03
C GLN A 134 -7.14 10.11 -0.65
N CYS A 135 -7.83 11.26 -0.74
CA CYS A 135 -7.21 12.48 -1.26
C CYS A 135 -6.10 12.95 -0.30
N ASP A 136 -5.00 13.45 -0.85
CA ASP A 136 -3.85 13.98 -0.10
C ASP A 136 -4.16 15.36 0.51
N LEU A 137 -5.07 15.38 1.49
CA LEU A 137 -5.55 16.58 2.18
C LEU A 137 -5.59 16.37 3.70
N ASP A 138 -5.07 17.34 4.45
CA ASP A 138 -5.34 17.50 5.88
C ASP A 138 -6.54 18.44 6.05
N CYS A 139 -7.54 18.01 6.83
CA CYS A 139 -8.80 18.72 6.96
C CYS A 139 -9.07 19.11 8.40
N GLU A 140 -9.30 20.39 8.65
CA GLU A 140 -9.62 20.93 9.96
C GLU A 140 -10.89 21.77 9.91
N THR A 141 -11.72 21.73 10.96
CA THR A 141 -12.90 22.58 11.05
C THR A 141 -12.53 23.92 11.67
N SER A 142 -12.68 25.00 10.91
CA SER A 142 -12.50 26.36 11.39
C SER A 142 -13.79 26.91 11.97
N THR A 143 -13.77 27.24 13.26
CA THR A 143 -14.88 27.90 13.98
C THR A 143 -14.84 29.43 13.88
N LYS A 144 -13.90 30.00 13.12
CA LYS A 144 -13.73 31.45 12.96
C LYS A 144 -14.78 32.04 12.00
N GLY A 145 -15.81 32.65 12.58
CA GLY A 145 -16.92 33.27 11.86
C GLY A 145 -18.01 32.28 11.47
N ARG A 146 -19.17 32.80 11.04
CA ARG A 146 -20.30 31.98 10.57
C ARG A 146 -20.55 32.22 9.09
N PRO A 147 -20.91 31.16 8.32
CA PRO A 147 -20.87 29.75 8.69
C PRO A 147 -19.43 29.23 8.92
N TYR A 148 -19.27 28.19 9.75
CA TYR A 148 -17.96 27.54 9.96
C TYR A 148 -17.37 27.02 8.64
N GLY A 149 -16.05 26.93 8.58
CA GLY A 149 -15.29 26.46 7.41
C GLY A 149 -14.72 25.06 7.61
N LEU A 150 -14.56 24.31 6.53
CA LEU A 150 -13.65 23.17 6.45
C LEU A 150 -12.39 23.64 5.74
N VAL A 151 -11.28 23.75 6.47
CA VAL A 151 -9.99 24.15 5.92
C VAL A 151 -9.26 22.88 5.49
N CYS A 152 -9.09 22.73 4.18
CA CYS A 152 -8.34 21.62 3.58
C CYS A 152 -6.98 22.12 3.11
N THR A 153 -5.90 21.49 3.58
CA THR A 153 -4.53 21.78 3.16
C THR A 153 -3.99 20.58 2.40
N LYS A 154 -3.44 20.82 1.20
CA LYS A 154 -2.79 19.74 0.44
C LYS A 154 -1.53 19.26 1.13
N ASN A 155 -1.42 17.94 1.24
CA ASN A 155 -0.23 17.25 1.72
C ASN A 155 0.32 16.34 0.60
N GLN A 156 1.20 15.40 0.93
CA GLN A 156 1.77 14.45 -0.03
C GLN A 156 1.82 13.03 0.55
N ALA A 157 0.84 12.72 1.41
CA ALA A 157 0.81 11.49 2.20
C ALA A 157 0.85 10.22 1.32
N SER A 158 0.20 10.21 0.15
CA SER A 158 0.27 9.07 -0.77
C SER A 158 1.66 8.88 -1.38
N TYR A 159 2.36 9.97 -1.71
CA TYR A 159 3.75 9.88 -2.16
C TYR A 159 4.66 9.33 -1.05
N GLU A 160 4.55 9.86 0.16
CA GLU A 160 5.35 9.42 1.32
C GLU A 160 5.11 7.94 1.66
N ARG A 161 3.85 7.47 1.57
CA ARG A 161 3.52 6.04 1.70
C ARG A 161 4.25 5.19 0.66
N ARG A 162 4.27 5.62 -0.62
CA ARG A 162 4.99 4.90 -1.70
C ARG A 162 6.51 4.93 -1.49
N VAL A 163 7.07 6.04 -1.01
CA VAL A 163 8.50 6.12 -0.63
C VAL A 163 8.84 5.11 0.47
N ALA A 164 8.04 5.09 1.54
CA ALA A 164 8.23 4.14 2.64
C ALA A 164 8.11 2.68 2.17
N GLN A 165 7.09 2.39 1.34
CA GLN A 165 6.90 1.06 0.75
C GLN A 165 8.09 0.65 -0.11
N ARG A 166 8.58 1.51 -1.01
CA ARG A 166 9.74 1.20 -1.85
C ARG A 166 11.00 0.95 -1.03
N LYS A 167 11.23 1.74 0.01
CA LYS A 167 12.36 1.53 0.92
C LYS A 167 12.29 0.16 1.60
N LYS A 168 11.08 -0.26 2.00
CA LYS A 168 10.84 -1.61 2.53
C LYS A 168 11.11 -2.68 1.46
N ASP A 169 10.52 -2.54 0.27
CA ASP A 169 10.66 -3.50 -0.83
C ASP A 169 12.14 -3.70 -1.24
N LEU A 170 12.92 -2.61 -1.35
CA LEU A 170 14.36 -2.69 -1.64
C LEU A 170 15.14 -3.44 -0.56
N LYS A 171 14.78 -3.24 0.71
CA LYS A 171 15.42 -3.93 1.84
C LYS A 171 15.06 -5.43 1.85
N GLU A 172 13.84 -5.78 1.46
CA GLU A 172 13.40 -7.18 1.37
C GLU A 172 14.05 -7.87 0.17
N GLU A 173 14.08 -7.22 -1.01
CA GLU A 173 14.78 -7.74 -2.19
C GLU A 173 16.27 -8.00 -1.91
N ALA A 174 16.94 -7.09 -1.19
CA ALA A 174 18.35 -7.24 -0.85
C ALA A 174 18.64 -8.47 0.04
N GLN A 175 17.67 -8.95 0.81
CA GLN A 175 17.83 -10.14 1.66
C GLN A 175 17.67 -11.46 0.88
N PHE A 176 17.12 -11.42 -0.33
CA PHE A 176 17.00 -12.58 -1.21
C PHE A 176 18.20 -12.80 -2.14
N LYS A 177 19.16 -11.86 -2.15
CA LYS A 177 20.46 -11.99 -2.83
C LYS A 177 21.41 -12.79 -1.95
#